data_AF-A0A1G8U3H1-F1
#
_entry.id   AF-A0A1G8U3H1-F1
#
_cell.length_a   1.000
_cell.length_b   1.000
_cell.length_c   1.000
_cell.angle_alpha   90.00
_cell.angle_beta   90.00
_cell.angle_gamma   90.00
#
_symmetry.space_group_name_H-M   'P 1'
#
loop_
_entity.id
_entity.type
_entity.pdbx_description
1 polymer ?
#
loop_
_entity_poly.entity_id
_entity_poly.type
_entity_poly.pdbx_seq_one_letter_code
_entity_poly.pdbx_strand_id
1 'polypeptide(L)'
;MMRLAFLAFLGLQLAASPGAGEETGSYEETASYVVTGDAIMQPLVGGKGDPARGAALIADRQRSLCTLCHSGLFPDAHLHGTLAPDLTGVGARLSEGQIRLRVVDMKRLVPDTIMPSYYRVADEQGRRVAAAWRGKPILGGADIEDIVAYLTTLKG
;
A
#
# COMPACT_ATOMS: atom_id res chain seq x y z
N MET A 1 50.87 -23.87 -55.91
CA MET A 1 51.37 -24.71 -54.80
C MET A 1 50.51 -24.44 -53.58
N MET A 2 49.95 -25.51 -53.04
CA MET A 2 48.88 -25.63 -52.03
C MET A 2 49.16 -24.85 -50.74
N ARG A 3 48.20 -24.05 -50.25
CA ARG A 3 48.10 -23.71 -48.82
C ARG A 3 46.65 -23.81 -48.33
N LEU A 4 46.41 -24.99 -47.75
CA LEU A 4 45.50 -25.39 -46.69
C LEU A 4 44.59 -24.28 -46.09
N ALA A 5 43.28 -24.48 -46.21
CA ALA A 5 42.29 -23.87 -45.35
C ALA A 5 42.23 -24.64 -44.01
N PHE A 6 42.60 -23.98 -42.92
CA PHE A 6 42.26 -24.40 -41.56
C PHE A 6 41.02 -23.60 -41.12
N LEU A 7 39.86 -24.25 -41.12
CA LEU A 7 38.64 -23.74 -40.47
C LEU A 7 38.80 -23.94 -38.96
N ALA A 8 39.13 -22.86 -38.26
CA ALA A 8 39.09 -22.82 -36.80
C ALA A 8 37.63 -22.73 -36.34
N PHE A 9 37.15 -23.76 -35.65
CA PHE A 9 35.92 -23.74 -34.86
C PHE A 9 36.10 -22.74 -33.71
N LEU A 10 35.45 -21.57 -33.80
CA LEU A 10 35.35 -20.63 -32.69
C LEU A 10 34.11 -20.98 -31.87
N GLY A 11 34.34 -21.56 -30.68
CA GLY A 11 33.30 -21.97 -29.74
C GLY A 11 32.48 -20.79 -29.24
N LEU A 12 31.15 -20.94 -29.28
CA LEU A 12 30.19 -20.00 -28.72
C LEU A 12 30.13 -20.20 -27.19
N GLN A 13 30.81 -19.34 -26.44
CA GLN A 13 30.77 -19.29 -24.98
C GLN A 13 29.44 -18.68 -24.51
N LEU A 14 28.78 -19.42 -23.63
CA LEU A 14 27.51 -19.10 -22.99
C LEU A 14 27.75 -18.08 -21.86
N ALA A 15 27.37 -16.82 -22.05
CA ALA A 15 27.40 -15.81 -20.99
C ALA A 15 26.08 -15.83 -20.21
N ALA A 16 26.07 -16.53 -19.08
CA ALA A 16 24.99 -16.45 -18.09
C ALA A 16 25.02 -15.06 -17.43
N SER A 17 23.95 -14.28 -17.59
CA SER A 17 23.79 -13.01 -16.89
C SER A 17 23.43 -13.26 -15.42
N PRO A 18 24.02 -12.54 -14.45
CA PRO A 18 23.63 -12.63 -13.06
C PRO A 18 22.24 -12.03 -12.86
N GLY A 19 21.43 -12.71 -12.05
CA GLY A 19 20.02 -12.38 -11.79
C GLY A 19 19.83 -11.02 -11.15
N ALA A 20 18.69 -10.41 -11.48
CA ALA A 20 18.15 -9.24 -10.82
C ALA A 20 18.09 -9.49 -9.30
N GLY A 21 18.71 -8.60 -8.54
CA GLY A 21 18.61 -8.60 -7.09
C GLY A 21 17.18 -8.30 -6.67
N GLU A 22 16.66 -9.13 -5.77
CA GLU A 22 15.44 -8.84 -5.02
C GLU A 22 15.74 -7.67 -4.07
N GLU A 23 15.14 -6.51 -4.32
CA GLU A 23 15.09 -5.45 -3.32
C GLU A 23 14.23 -5.93 -2.15
N THR A 24 14.91 -6.36 -1.10
CA THR A 24 14.31 -6.69 0.18
C THR A 24 13.93 -5.39 0.88
N GLY A 25 12.73 -4.88 0.57
CA GLY A 25 12.11 -3.85 1.39
C GLY A 25 11.98 -4.37 2.81
N SER A 26 12.70 -3.76 3.75
CA SER A 26 12.62 -4.08 5.17
C SER A 26 11.20 -3.80 5.64
N TYR A 27 10.45 -4.84 5.99
CA TYR A 27 9.17 -4.69 6.65
C TYR A 27 9.46 -4.36 8.11
N GLU A 28 9.33 -3.08 8.46
CA GLU A 28 9.37 -2.62 9.84
C GLU A 28 8.35 -3.44 10.65
N GLU A 29 8.75 -3.91 11.83
CA GLU A 29 7.82 -4.51 12.79
C GLU A 29 6.67 -3.52 12.99
N THR A 30 5.43 -4.00 12.84
CA THR A 30 4.25 -3.12 12.83
C THR A 30 4.21 -2.37 14.16
N ALA A 31 4.44 -1.06 14.11
CA ALA A 31 4.48 -0.24 15.31
C ALA A 31 3.15 -0.37 16.05
N SER A 32 3.21 -0.58 17.36
CA SER A 32 2.01 -0.58 18.18
C SER A 32 1.40 0.82 18.18
N TYR A 33 0.08 0.90 18.05
CA TYR A 33 -0.67 2.16 18.07
C TYR A 33 -1.72 2.15 19.18
N VAL A 34 -2.02 3.33 19.71
CA VAL A 34 -3.02 3.53 20.76
C VAL A 34 -4.28 4.16 20.16
N VAL A 35 -5.42 3.50 20.39
CA VAL A 35 -6.73 4.03 20.03
C VAL A 35 -7.31 4.79 21.22
N THR A 36 -7.68 6.06 21.00
CA THR A 36 -8.38 6.90 21.98
C THR A 36 -9.72 7.32 21.39
N GLY A 37 -10.83 6.80 21.92
CA GLY A 37 -12.15 6.99 21.32
C GLY A 37 -12.21 6.38 19.92
N ASP A 38 -12.54 7.18 18.90
CA ASP A 38 -12.59 6.78 17.50
C ASP A 38 -11.39 7.27 16.68
N ALA A 39 -10.26 7.51 17.34
CA ALA A 39 -9.06 8.07 16.72
C ALA A 39 -7.75 7.36 17.14
N ILE A 40 -6.77 7.39 16.24
CA ILE A 40 -5.35 7.19 16.56
C ILE A 40 -4.68 8.56 16.51
N MET A 41 -4.43 9.14 17.69
CA MET A 41 -3.99 10.54 17.80
C MET A 41 -2.54 10.75 17.37
N GLN A 42 -1.68 9.77 17.64
CA GLN A 42 -0.26 9.84 17.30
C GLN A 42 -0.01 9.23 15.91
N PRO A 43 0.88 9.81 15.09
CA PRO A 43 1.35 9.18 13.87
C PRO A 43 1.94 7.78 14.13
N LEU A 44 1.80 6.88 13.16
CA LEU A 44 2.35 5.52 13.23
C LEU A 44 3.88 5.50 13.14
N VAL A 45 4.44 6.49 12.45
CA VAL A 45 5.88 6.68 12.26
C VAL A 45 6.24 8.15 12.47
N GLY A 46 7.52 8.43 12.70
CA GLY A 46 8.00 9.81 12.79
C GLY A 46 7.90 10.55 11.45
N GLY A 47 7.70 11.87 11.51
CA GLY A 47 7.62 12.74 10.34
C GLY A 47 6.18 13.10 9.94
N LYS A 48 6.07 13.97 8.93
CA LYS A 48 4.77 14.39 8.37
C LYS A 48 4.53 13.64 7.07
N GLY A 49 3.33 13.11 6.89
CA GLY A 49 2.92 12.49 5.62
C GLY A 49 2.95 13.48 4.45
N ASP A 50 3.22 12.94 3.26
CA ASP A 50 3.24 13.65 1.99
C ASP A 50 1.91 13.44 1.23
N PRO A 51 1.10 14.49 1.05
CA PRO A 51 -0.20 14.36 0.39
C PRO A 51 -0.09 13.98 -1.09
N ALA A 52 1.03 14.27 -1.77
CA ALA A 52 1.20 13.86 -3.17
C ALA A 52 1.41 12.35 -3.27
N ARG A 53 2.21 11.76 -2.38
CA ARG A 53 2.36 10.30 -2.27
C ARG A 53 1.06 9.64 -1.81
N GLY A 54 0.32 10.28 -0.90
CA GLY A 54 -1.00 9.83 -0.46
C GLY A 54 -2.02 9.78 -1.60
N ALA A 55 -2.05 10.81 -2.46
CA ALA A 55 -2.91 10.83 -3.64
C ALA A 55 -2.56 9.70 -4.62
N ALA A 56 -1.26 9.47 -4.87
CA ALA A 56 -0.80 8.36 -5.69
C ALA A 56 -1.19 7.00 -5.10
N LEU A 57 -1.07 6.83 -3.79
CA LEU A 57 -1.51 5.63 -3.08
C LEU A 57 -3.03 5.45 -3.21
N ILE A 58 -3.88 6.46 -2.99
CA ILE A 58 -5.34 6.30 -3.17
C ILE A 58 -5.70 5.84 -4.60
N ALA A 59 -4.99 6.34 -5.61
CA ALA A 59 -5.18 5.95 -7.00
C ALA A 59 -4.55 4.60 -7.37
N ASP A 60 -3.72 4.01 -6.51
CA ASP A 60 -2.99 2.76 -6.78
C ASP A 60 -3.94 1.55 -6.81
N ARG A 61 -4.15 1.04 -8.01
CA ARG A 61 -5.05 -0.10 -8.28
C ARG A 61 -4.38 -1.47 -8.10
N GLN A 62 -3.22 -1.56 -7.45
CA GLN A 62 -2.51 -2.81 -7.19
C GLN A 62 -2.10 -2.95 -5.72
N ARG A 63 -1.75 -1.85 -5.04
CA ARG A 63 -1.30 -1.86 -3.64
C ARG A 63 -2.41 -1.49 -2.66
N SER A 64 -3.07 -0.34 -2.85
CA SER A 64 -4.05 0.19 -1.87
C SER A 64 -5.50 -0.14 -2.24
N LEU A 65 -5.82 -0.16 -3.54
CA LEU A 65 -7.13 -0.47 -4.10
C LEU A 65 -8.28 0.40 -3.56
N CYS A 66 -8.02 1.60 -3.02
CA CYS A 66 -9.04 2.44 -2.40
C CYS A 66 -10.18 2.81 -3.37
N THR A 67 -9.82 3.18 -4.60
CA THR A 67 -10.78 3.54 -5.66
C THR A 67 -11.61 2.36 -6.16
N LEU A 68 -11.27 1.11 -5.84
CA LEU A 68 -12.14 -0.03 -6.16
C LEU A 68 -13.48 0.04 -5.40
N CYS A 69 -13.50 0.68 -4.23
CA CYS A 69 -14.67 0.77 -3.38
C CYS A 69 -15.22 2.20 -3.25
N HIS A 70 -14.34 3.20 -3.24
CA HIS A 70 -14.70 4.59 -2.97
C HIS A 70 -14.68 5.46 -4.23
N SER A 71 -15.65 6.37 -4.32
CA SER A 71 -15.60 7.56 -5.18
C SER A 71 -14.99 8.76 -4.45
N GLY A 72 -14.64 9.79 -5.21
CA GLY A 72 -14.23 11.08 -4.66
C GLY A 72 -13.66 12.02 -5.73
N LEU A 73 -13.08 13.14 -5.28
CA LEU A 73 -12.33 14.07 -6.12
C LEU A 73 -10.94 13.52 -6.49
N PHE A 74 -10.91 12.30 -7.02
CA PHE A 74 -9.72 11.62 -7.54
C PHE A 74 -9.75 11.64 -9.08
N PRO A 75 -8.59 11.51 -9.75
CA PRO A 75 -8.54 11.27 -11.19
C PRO A 75 -9.31 9.99 -11.60
N ASP A 76 -9.65 9.89 -12.89
CA ASP A 76 -10.21 8.68 -13.50
C ASP A 76 -11.52 8.17 -12.86
N ALA A 77 -12.53 9.04 -12.74
CA ALA A 77 -13.83 8.74 -12.11
C ALA A 77 -14.52 7.45 -12.61
N HIS A 78 -14.30 7.06 -13.87
CA HIS A 78 -14.84 5.82 -14.43
C HIS A 78 -14.26 4.53 -13.79
N LEU A 79 -13.17 4.65 -13.05
CA LEU A 79 -12.51 3.56 -12.34
C LEU A 79 -12.95 3.44 -10.88
N HIS A 80 -13.78 4.37 -10.40
CA HIS A 80 -14.22 4.43 -9.01
C HIS A 80 -15.37 3.47 -8.73
N GLY A 81 -15.32 2.82 -7.58
CA GLY A 81 -16.41 2.01 -7.07
C GLY A 81 -17.44 2.80 -6.27
N THR A 82 -18.56 2.13 -5.97
CA THR A 82 -19.68 2.67 -5.17
C THR A 82 -20.04 1.74 -4.00
N LEU A 83 -19.13 0.82 -3.63
CA LEU A 83 -19.33 -0.13 -2.53
C LEU A 83 -19.17 0.53 -1.15
N ALA A 84 -18.48 1.67 -1.09
CA ALA A 84 -18.20 2.41 0.12
C ALA A 84 -18.52 3.91 -0.05
N PRO A 85 -18.63 4.69 1.04
CA PRO A 85 -19.02 6.10 0.97
C PRO A 85 -18.06 6.95 0.14
N ASP A 86 -18.59 8.01 -0.47
CA ASP A 86 -17.78 9.02 -1.15
C ASP A 86 -16.80 9.70 -0.16
N LEU A 87 -15.54 9.84 -0.58
CA LEU A 87 -14.47 10.43 0.22
C LEU A 87 -14.36 11.95 0.06
N THR A 88 -15.17 12.57 -0.81
CA THR A 88 -15.30 14.02 -0.90
C THR A 88 -15.68 14.60 0.47
N GLY A 89 -15.00 15.69 0.86
CA GLY A 89 -15.21 16.36 2.14
C GLY A 89 -14.79 15.56 3.37
N VAL A 90 -14.09 14.42 3.25
CA VAL A 90 -13.69 13.62 4.42
C VAL A 90 -12.80 14.40 5.39
N GLY A 91 -11.90 15.25 4.88
CA GLY A 91 -11.03 16.12 5.68
C GLY A 91 -11.76 17.28 6.35
N ALA A 92 -13.01 17.56 5.97
CA ALA A 92 -13.89 18.49 6.68
C ALA A 92 -14.73 17.78 7.76
N ARG A 93 -15.02 16.48 7.57
CA ARG A 93 -15.88 15.69 8.45
C ARG A 93 -15.13 15.00 9.60
N LEU A 94 -13.85 14.68 9.39
CA LEU A 94 -13.06 13.88 10.31
C LEU A 94 -11.74 14.57 10.64
N SER A 95 -11.29 14.42 11.89
CA SER A 95 -9.93 14.78 12.28
C SER A 95 -8.90 13.84 11.68
N GLU A 96 -7.64 14.27 11.64
CA GLU A 96 -6.51 13.47 11.15
C GLU A 96 -6.43 12.10 11.87
N GLY A 97 -6.57 12.07 13.19
CA GLY A 97 -6.54 10.83 13.96
C GLY A 97 -7.73 9.89 13.70
N GLN A 98 -8.89 10.46 13.39
CA GLN A 98 -10.08 9.70 12.98
C GLN A 98 -9.93 9.11 11.58
N ILE A 99 -9.30 9.83 10.66
CA ILE A 99 -8.94 9.30 9.33
C ILE A 99 -7.93 8.17 9.50
N ARG A 100 -6.89 8.37 10.31
CA ARG A 100 -5.86 7.37 10.59
C ARG A 100 -6.44 6.06 11.10
N LEU A 101 -7.33 6.09 12.09
CA LEU A 101 -7.95 4.86 12.60
C LEU A 101 -8.73 4.11 11.50
N ARG A 102 -9.45 4.82 10.63
CA ARG A 102 -10.24 4.20 9.55
C ARG A 102 -9.33 3.48 8.54
N VAL A 103 -8.18 4.06 8.20
CA VAL A 103 -7.21 3.40 7.30
C VAL A 103 -6.51 2.24 8.01
N VAL A 104 -6.09 2.43 9.27
CA VAL A 104 -5.35 1.43 10.06
C VAL A 104 -6.19 0.20 10.36
N ASP A 105 -7.40 0.40 10.91
CA ASP A 105 -8.23 -0.68 11.44
C ASP A 105 -9.72 -0.30 11.50
N MET A 106 -10.36 -0.12 10.33
CA MET A 106 -11.79 0.20 10.23
C MET A 106 -12.69 -0.80 10.98
N LYS A 107 -12.26 -2.06 11.10
CA LYS A 107 -12.99 -3.12 11.82
C LYS A 107 -13.19 -2.85 13.31
N ARG A 108 -12.37 -1.98 13.92
CA ARG A 108 -12.62 -1.51 15.30
C ARG A 108 -13.84 -0.60 15.41
N LEU A 109 -14.15 0.12 14.34
CA LEU A 109 -15.30 1.04 14.29
C LEU A 109 -16.55 0.33 13.75
N VAL A 110 -16.37 -0.52 12.74
CA VAL A 110 -17.45 -1.25 12.08
C VAL A 110 -16.97 -2.69 11.85
N PRO A 111 -17.23 -3.64 12.78
CA PRO A 111 -16.70 -5.01 12.72
C PRO A 111 -16.97 -5.75 11.40
N ASP A 112 -18.16 -5.56 10.85
CA ASP A 112 -18.63 -6.22 9.63
C ASP A 112 -18.26 -5.47 8.34
N THR A 113 -17.42 -4.43 8.43
CA THR A 113 -16.99 -3.69 7.23
C THR A 113 -16.19 -4.57 6.28
N ILE A 114 -16.42 -4.34 4.98
CA ILE A 114 -15.61 -4.89 3.90
C ILE A 114 -14.31 -4.10 3.67
N MET A 115 -14.20 -2.89 4.24
CA MET A 115 -12.97 -2.10 4.15
C MET A 115 -11.82 -2.86 4.86
N PRO A 116 -10.68 -3.10 4.18
CA PRO A 116 -9.55 -3.78 4.81
C PRO A 116 -8.96 -2.97 5.97
N SER A 117 -8.46 -3.66 6.99
CA SER A 117 -7.56 -3.04 7.98
C SER A 117 -6.15 -3.03 7.38
N TYR A 118 -5.66 -1.88 6.92
CA TYR A 118 -4.44 -1.81 6.10
C TYR A 118 -3.14 -2.00 6.90
N TYR A 119 -3.14 -1.68 8.20
CA TYR A 119 -1.95 -1.79 9.05
C TYR A 119 -1.94 -3.02 9.96
N ARG A 120 -3.03 -3.79 9.99
CA ARG A 120 -3.05 -5.03 10.77
C ARG A 120 -2.30 -6.11 10.02
N VAL A 121 -1.39 -6.78 10.72
CA VAL A 121 -0.95 -8.10 10.29
C VAL A 121 -2.13 -9.04 10.47
N ALA A 122 -2.43 -9.82 9.43
CA ALA A 122 -3.35 -10.93 9.54
C ALA A 122 -2.78 -11.96 10.52
N ASP A 123 -3.16 -11.86 11.79
CA ASP A 123 -2.89 -12.82 12.85
C ASP A 123 -3.59 -14.19 12.61
N GLU A 124 -2.91 -15.25 13.01
CA GLU A 124 -3.58 -16.51 13.38
C GLU A 124 -3.99 -17.55 12.33
N GLN A 125 -3.78 -18.76 12.81
CA GLN A 125 -3.82 -20.06 12.17
C GLN A 125 -5.21 -20.37 11.60
N GLY A 126 -5.23 -21.05 10.46
CA GLY A 126 -6.46 -21.38 9.74
C GLY A 126 -6.83 -20.39 8.63
N ARG A 127 -6.17 -19.22 8.53
CA ARG A 127 -6.34 -18.29 7.41
C ARG A 127 -5.40 -18.63 6.25
N ARG A 128 -5.95 -18.71 5.03
CA ARG A 128 -5.19 -18.96 3.79
C ARG A 128 -4.54 -17.68 3.26
N VAL A 129 -3.54 -17.17 3.96
CA VAL A 129 -2.74 -16.02 3.50
C VAL A 129 -1.64 -16.51 2.56
N ALA A 130 -1.57 -15.92 1.37
CA ALA A 130 -0.52 -16.21 0.39
C ALA A 130 0.86 -15.86 0.96
N ALA A 131 1.88 -16.64 0.60
CA ALA A 131 3.20 -16.59 1.24
C ALA A 131 3.83 -15.18 1.26
N ALA A 132 3.66 -14.41 0.18
CA ALA A 132 4.21 -13.06 0.05
C ALA A 132 3.71 -12.07 1.12
N TRP A 133 2.52 -12.31 1.68
CA TRP A 133 1.79 -11.40 2.58
C TRP A 133 1.74 -11.85 4.03
N ARG A 134 2.35 -12.99 4.38
CA ARG A 134 2.36 -13.48 5.77
C ARG A 134 3.22 -12.59 6.64
N GLY A 135 2.73 -12.29 7.86
CA GLY A 135 3.46 -11.51 8.85
C GLY A 135 3.59 -10.02 8.50
N LYS A 136 2.88 -9.53 7.49
CA LYS A 136 2.99 -8.15 7.00
C LYS A 136 1.61 -7.47 6.97
N PRO A 137 1.54 -6.16 7.24
CA PRO A 137 0.37 -5.37 6.89
C PRO A 137 0.25 -5.21 5.36
N ILE A 138 -0.90 -4.71 4.89
CA ILE A 138 -1.09 -4.37 3.47
C ILE A 138 -0.25 -3.14 3.11
N LEU A 139 -0.20 -2.14 3.99
CA LEU A 139 0.58 -0.91 3.82
C LEU A 139 1.52 -0.68 5.02
N GLY A 140 2.66 -0.02 4.76
CA GLY A 140 3.56 0.43 5.82
C GLY A 140 3.03 1.65 6.58
N GLY A 141 3.65 1.98 7.71
CA GLY A 141 3.22 3.12 8.54
C GLY A 141 3.36 4.45 7.79
N ALA A 142 4.47 4.64 7.07
CA ALA A 142 4.70 5.83 6.24
C ALA A 142 3.67 5.96 5.10
N ASP A 143 3.32 4.87 4.41
CA ASP A 143 2.28 4.87 3.37
C ASP A 143 0.92 5.33 3.94
N ILE A 144 0.58 4.88 5.15
CA ILE A 144 -0.65 5.29 5.83
C ILE A 144 -0.62 6.78 6.20
N GLU A 145 0.49 7.28 6.72
CA GLU A 145 0.60 8.71 7.04
C GLU A 145 0.51 9.59 5.80
N ASP A 146 1.05 9.15 4.66
CA ASP A 146 0.88 9.82 3.37
C ASP A 146 -0.61 9.85 2.94
N ILE A 147 -1.33 8.72 3.05
CA ILE A 147 -2.78 8.65 2.78
C ILE A 147 -3.56 9.58 3.70
N VAL A 148 -3.27 9.56 5.00
CA VAL A 148 -3.93 10.42 6.00
C VAL A 148 -3.68 11.90 5.68
N ALA A 149 -2.44 12.26 5.34
CA ALA A 149 -2.09 13.61 4.94
C ALA A 149 -2.90 14.06 3.72
N TYR A 150 -3.03 13.21 2.70
CA TYR A 150 -3.84 13.52 1.53
C TYR A 150 -5.34 13.66 1.85
N LEU A 151 -5.95 12.67 2.52
CA LEU A 151 -7.39 12.68 2.82
C LEU A 151 -7.79 13.88 3.68
N THR A 152 -6.90 14.36 4.57
CA THR A 152 -7.13 15.56 5.38
C THR A 152 -7.25 16.85 4.53
N THR A 153 -6.72 16.85 3.31
CA THR A 153 -6.86 18.00 2.39
C THR A 153 -8.22 18.05 1.69
N LEU A 154 -8.98 16.95 1.67
CA LEU A 154 -10.25 16.83 0.95
C LEU A 154 -11.40 17.43 1.74
N LYS A 155 -11.52 18.76 1.73
CA LYS A 155 -12.52 19.50 2.52
C LYS A 155 -13.83 19.82 1.79
N GLY A 156 -13.88 19.56 0.48
CA GLY A 156 -15.02 19.91 -0.39
C GLY A 156 -14.74 21.14 -1.23
#